data_AF-A0A812R704-F1
#
_entry.id   AF-A0A812R704-F1
#
_cell.length_a   1.000
_cell.length_b   1.000
_cell.length_c   1.000
_cell.angle_alpha   90.00
_cell.angle_beta   90.00
_cell.angle_gamma   90.00
#
_symmetry.space_group_name_H-M   'P 1'
#
loop_
_entity.id
_entity.type
_entity.pdbx_description
1 polymer ?
#
loop_
_entity_poly.entity_id
_entity_poly.type
_entity_poly.pdbx_seq_one_letter_code
_entity_poly.pdbx_strand_id
1 'polypeptide(L)'
;MQGQLMYRGTFIHFEPDEPEVDCRSSKMRSCSVPPGCCEDCEALEHDWKKKNIALKKYVGSLLACRQATTPRDREPQEAQPEAGELPCQCLDEDSSPEADAPEMPSRGEIPCRNLVEASSREADVPEMPSQGSLGHPGTCRRPCVHIAKAGWCPRGAACDFCHLPHAHERKWRGGT
;
A
#
# COMPACT_ATOMS: atom_id res chain seq x y z
N MET A 1 -0.94 30.85 28.78
CA MET A 1 -0.06 30.73 27.60
C MET A 1 0.08 32.13 27.01
N GLN A 2 1.08 32.87 27.47
CA GLN A 2 1.41 34.18 26.89
C GLN A 2 2.45 33.86 25.81
N GLY A 3 2.14 34.13 24.54
CA GLY A 3 3.07 33.95 23.43
C GLY A 3 2.96 35.17 22.53
N GLN A 4 4.07 35.58 21.92
CA GLN A 4 4.14 36.80 21.12
C GLN A 4 3.92 36.45 19.64
N LEU A 5 2.87 37.01 19.03
CA LEU A 5 2.67 36.91 17.58
C LEU A 5 3.57 37.92 16.88
N MET A 6 4.42 37.45 15.96
CA MET A 6 5.21 38.33 15.10
C MET A 6 4.74 38.21 13.65
N TYR A 7 4.50 39.36 13.02
CA TYR A 7 4.16 39.47 11.60
C TYR A 7 5.42 39.79 10.81
N ARG A 8 5.81 38.89 9.89
CA ARG A 8 6.89 39.11 8.92
C ARG A 8 6.35 38.89 7.51
N GLY A 9 5.98 39.99 6.84
CA GLY A 9 5.32 39.95 5.55
C GLY A 9 3.88 39.45 5.65
N THR A 10 3.48 38.52 4.78
CA THR A 10 2.14 37.92 4.76
C THR A 10 1.99 36.70 5.68
N PHE A 11 3.04 36.32 6.42
CA PHE A 11 3.04 35.16 7.30
C PHE A 11 3.00 35.57 8.77
N ILE A 12 2.16 34.85 9.53
CA ILE A 12 2.03 34.97 10.97
C ILE A 12 2.91 33.90 11.60
N HIS A 13 3.96 34.32 12.30
CA HIS A 13 4.78 33.43 13.10
C HIS A 13 4.32 33.51 14.56
N PHE A 14 4.00 32.35 15.15
CA PHE A 14 3.78 32.23 16.58
C PHE A 14 5.06 31.67 17.19
N GLU A 15 5.78 32.49 17.93
CA GLU A 15 6.85 32.01 18.79
C GLU A 15 6.25 31.74 20.17
N PRO A 16 6.06 30.46 20.56
CA PRO A 16 5.73 30.18 21.94
C PRO A 16 6.90 30.64 22.81
N ASP A 17 6.60 31.29 23.94
CA ASP A 17 7.55 31.50 25.02
C ASP A 17 7.98 30.11 25.49
N GLU A 18 9.12 29.64 24.99
CA GLU A 18 9.72 28.38 25.43
C GLU A 18 10.24 28.65 26.85
N PRO A 19 9.66 28.04 27.90
CA PRO A 19 10.29 28.10 29.20
C PRO A 19 11.67 27.47 29.04
N GLU A 20 12.73 28.14 29.50
CA GLU A 20 14.07 27.58 29.61
C GLU A 20 14.02 26.37 30.55
N VAL A 21 13.66 25.21 30.00
CA VAL A 21 13.86 23.92 30.64
C VAL A 21 15.17 23.40 30.11
N ASP A 22 16.20 23.41 30.97
CA ASP A 22 17.46 22.70 30.81
C ASP A 22 17.21 21.19 30.65
N CYS A 23 16.76 20.77 29.46
CA CYS A 23 16.69 19.38 29.05
C CYS A 23 18.02 18.97 28.44
N ARG A 24 19.05 18.90 29.28
CA ARG A 24 20.35 18.29 28.92
C ARG A 24 20.31 16.76 28.89
N SER A 25 19.14 16.14 28.84
CA SER A 25 19.01 14.69 28.75
C SER A 25 17.70 14.31 28.07
N SER A 26 17.77 13.31 27.20
CA SER A 26 16.66 12.59 26.58
C SER A 26 15.94 13.24 25.39
N LYS A 27 16.31 12.74 24.20
CA LYS A 27 15.32 12.38 23.18
C LYS A 27 15.79 11.22 22.29
N MET A 28 16.12 10.09 22.92
CA MET A 28 15.79 8.81 22.27
C MET A 28 14.28 8.65 22.39
N ARG A 29 13.59 8.59 21.25
CA ARG A 29 12.17 8.24 21.19
C ARG A 29 12.04 6.80 21.66
N SER A 30 11.58 6.61 22.88
CA SER A 30 11.26 5.30 23.45
C SER A 30 10.09 4.71 22.67
N CYS A 31 10.38 3.70 21.87
CA CYS A 31 9.41 2.67 21.54
C CYS A 31 8.88 2.11 22.87
N SER A 32 7.56 2.11 23.05
CA SER A 32 6.87 1.45 24.17
C SER A 32 7.02 -0.07 24.02
N VAL A 33 8.22 -0.58 24.31
CA VAL A 33 8.54 -2.01 24.35
C VAL A 33 8.49 -2.44 25.81
N PRO A 34 7.78 -3.53 26.15
CA PRO A 34 7.73 -4.05 27.51
C PRO A 34 9.15 -4.39 28.02
N PRO A 35 9.45 -4.12 29.30
CA PRO A 35 10.76 -4.42 29.88
C PRO A 35 10.95 -5.94 29.94
N GLY A 36 11.83 -6.49 29.10
CA GLY A 36 12.15 -7.93 29.11
C GLY A 36 12.78 -8.55 27.85
N CYS A 37 12.93 -7.83 26.73
CA CYS A 37 13.40 -8.43 25.45
C CYS A 37 14.67 -7.76 24.88
N CYS A 38 15.68 -7.45 25.70
CA CYS A 38 16.83 -6.65 25.25
C CYS A 38 18.03 -7.44 24.70
N GLU A 39 17.95 -8.76 24.51
CA GLU A 39 19.03 -9.51 23.85
C GLU A 39 18.81 -9.65 22.33
N ASP A 40 17.59 -9.45 21.81
CA ASP A 40 17.28 -9.60 20.37
C ASP A 40 17.36 -8.29 19.55
N CYS A 41 17.55 -7.14 20.22
CA CYS A 41 17.58 -5.84 19.54
C CYS A 41 18.81 -5.67 18.62
N GLU A 42 19.98 -6.14 19.03
CA GLU A 42 21.21 -6.02 18.24
C GLU A 42 21.18 -6.88 16.98
N ALA A 43 20.58 -8.08 17.08
CA ALA A 43 20.39 -8.98 15.95
C ALA A 43 19.50 -8.33 14.88
N LEU A 44 18.44 -7.63 15.29
CA LEU A 44 17.52 -6.95 14.39
C LEU A 44 18.18 -5.76 13.67
N GLU A 45 19.03 -5.00 14.37
CA GLU A 45 19.80 -3.91 13.75
C GLU A 45 20.79 -4.42 12.70
N HIS A 46 21.45 -5.55 12.97
CA HIS A 46 22.41 -6.15 12.06
C HIS A 46 21.73 -6.68 10.79
N ASP A 47 20.56 -7.31 10.92
CA ASP A 47 19.75 -7.77 9.79
C ASP A 47 19.27 -6.60 8.92
N TRP A 48 18.81 -5.50 9.53
CA TRP A 48 18.43 -4.29 8.81
C TRP A 48 19.59 -3.68 8.00
N LYS A 49 20.79 -3.59 8.61
CA LYS A 49 22.00 -3.08 7.92
C LYS A 49 22.35 -3.93 6.70
N LYS A 50 22.28 -5.26 6.81
CA LYS A 50 22.52 -6.19 5.69
C LYS A 50 21.50 -5.99 4.56
N LYS A 51 20.21 -5.92 4.89
CA LYS A 51 19.13 -5.68 3.91
C LYS A 51 19.28 -4.33 3.21
N ASN A 52 19.68 -3.28 3.94
CA ASN A 52 19.88 -1.95 3.37
C ASN A 52 21.07 -1.93 2.37
N ILE A 53 22.17 -2.60 2.68
CA ILE A 53 23.31 -2.75 1.76
C ILE A 53 22.89 -3.51 0.49
N ALA A 54 22.14 -4.60 0.63
CA ALA A 54 21.63 -5.37 -0.51
C ALA A 54 20.70 -4.53 -1.40
N LEU A 55 19.79 -3.75 -0.80
CA LEU A 55 18.88 -2.86 -1.52
C LEU A 55 19.64 -1.77 -2.27
N LYS A 56 20.65 -1.16 -1.65
CA LYS A 56 21.52 -0.15 -2.31
C LYS A 56 22.24 -0.72 -3.53
N LYS A 57 22.75 -1.95 -3.43
CA LYS A 57 23.39 -2.64 -4.57
C LYS A 57 22.41 -2.90 -5.71
N TYR A 58 21.20 -3.37 -5.39
CA TYR A 58 20.16 -3.63 -6.38
C TYR A 58 19.73 -2.35 -7.11
N VAL A 59 19.44 -1.28 -6.37
CA VAL A 59 19.06 0.02 -6.96
C VAL A 59 20.19 0.61 -7.83
N GLY A 60 21.44 0.49 -7.36
CA GLY A 60 22.62 0.90 -8.15
C GLY A 60 22.74 0.14 -9.47
N SER A 61 22.48 -1.17 -9.46
CA SER A 61 22.48 -2.01 -10.66
C SER A 61 21.42 -1.58 -11.68
N LEU A 62 20.18 -1.30 -11.22
CA LEU A 62 19.11 -0.82 -12.09
C LEU A 62 19.45 0.53 -12.76
N LEU A 63 20.11 1.43 -12.03
CA LEU A 63 20.53 2.73 -12.57
C LEU A 63 21.71 2.60 -13.55
N ALA A 64 22.60 1.63 -13.34
CA ALA A 64 23.71 1.35 -14.24
C ALA A 64 23.23 0.79 -15.60
N CYS A 65 22.25 -0.13 -15.59
CA CYS A 65 21.64 -0.64 -16.83
C CYS A 65 20.98 0.48 -17.66
N ARG A 66 20.38 1.48 -17.01
CA ARG A 66 19.70 2.58 -17.72
C ARG A 66 20.67 3.48 -18.49
N GLN A 67 21.90 3.64 -18.00
CA GLN A 67 22.92 4.49 -18.63
C GLN A 67 23.64 3.81 -19.80
N ALA A 68 23.57 2.47 -19.90
CA ALA A 68 24.19 1.72 -20.98
C ALA A 68 23.43 1.81 -22.33
N THR A 69 22.28 2.51 -22.37
CA THR A 69 21.43 2.62 -23.57
C THR A 69 21.45 4.00 -24.23
N THR A 70 22.38 4.90 -23.88
CA THR A 70 22.59 6.07 -24.75
C THR A 70 23.37 5.61 -25.97
N PRO A 71 22.75 5.53 -27.17
CA PRO A 71 23.51 5.33 -28.40
C PRO A 71 24.43 6.54 -28.53
N ARG A 72 25.71 6.34 -28.23
CA ARG A 72 26.75 7.25 -28.68
C ARG A 72 26.66 7.26 -30.21
N ASP A 73 26.50 8.46 -30.75
CA ASP A 73 26.43 8.82 -32.17
C ASP A 73 27.13 7.80 -33.06
N ARG A 74 26.37 6.83 -33.56
CA ARG A 74 26.80 5.95 -34.64
C ARG A 74 26.38 6.66 -35.91
N GLU A 75 27.36 7.25 -36.57
CA GLU A 75 27.27 7.82 -37.91
C GLU A 75 26.44 6.88 -38.83
N PRO A 76 25.44 7.39 -39.55
CA PRO A 76 24.53 6.56 -40.33
C PRO A 76 25.24 5.99 -41.55
N GLN A 77 25.64 4.72 -41.49
CA GLN A 77 25.93 3.94 -42.70
C GLN A 77 24.66 3.24 -43.17
N GLU A 78 24.26 3.58 -44.39
CA GLU A 78 23.15 3.02 -45.14
C GLU A 78 23.29 1.50 -45.40
N ALA A 79 22.15 0.79 -45.28
CA ALA A 79 21.82 -0.52 -45.86
C ALA A 79 22.63 -1.76 -45.34
N GLN A 80 22.05 -2.91 -44.98
CA GLN A 80 21.05 -3.72 -45.69
C GLN A 80 20.22 -4.62 -44.73
N PRO A 81 19.05 -5.15 -45.16
CA PRO A 81 18.23 -6.08 -44.38
C PRO A 81 18.55 -7.54 -44.74
N GLU A 82 19.09 -8.31 -43.80
CA GLU A 82 19.19 -9.77 -43.91
C GLU A 82 18.42 -10.38 -42.72
N ALA A 83 17.29 -11.01 -43.05
CA ALA A 83 16.46 -11.75 -42.13
C ALA A 83 17.22 -12.99 -41.62
N GLY A 84 17.37 -13.12 -40.31
CA GLY A 84 17.95 -14.28 -39.65
C GLY A 84 17.16 -14.61 -38.38
N GLU A 85 16.40 -15.69 -38.47
CA GLU A 85 15.47 -16.21 -37.46
C GLU A 85 16.16 -16.50 -36.12
N LEU A 86 15.55 -16.03 -35.02
CA LEU A 86 15.90 -16.50 -33.67
C LEU A 86 14.84 -17.52 -33.22
N PRO A 87 15.21 -18.78 -33.00
CA PRO A 87 14.27 -19.80 -32.52
C PRO A 87 13.95 -19.58 -31.04
N CYS A 88 12.67 -19.35 -30.75
CA CYS A 88 12.11 -19.38 -29.40
C CYS A 88 12.16 -20.82 -28.87
N GLN A 89 13.07 -21.12 -27.95
CA GLN A 89 13.02 -22.35 -27.16
C GLN A 89 12.17 -22.08 -25.90
N CYS A 90 10.86 -22.29 -26.00
CA CYS A 90 10.02 -22.52 -24.83
C CYS A 90 10.16 -24.00 -24.46
N LEU A 91 10.92 -24.28 -23.41
CA LEU A 91 10.97 -25.61 -22.80
C LEU A 91 9.68 -25.82 -22.00
N ASP A 92 8.93 -26.84 -22.39
CA ASP A 92 7.91 -27.49 -21.60
C ASP A 92 8.57 -28.16 -20.39
N GLU A 93 8.25 -27.70 -19.17
CA GLU A 93 8.42 -28.54 -17.98
C GLU A 93 7.09 -28.62 -17.23
N ASP A 94 6.39 -29.68 -17.63
CA ASP A 94 5.33 -30.38 -16.94
C ASP A 94 5.79 -30.79 -15.53
N SER A 95 5.17 -30.22 -14.50
CA SER A 95 5.23 -30.73 -13.13
C SER A 95 4.02 -30.23 -12.36
N SER A 96 2.86 -30.82 -12.67
CA SER A 96 1.67 -30.80 -11.81
C SER A 96 1.83 -31.87 -10.73
N PRO A 97 2.01 -31.52 -9.44
CA PRO A 97 1.83 -32.48 -8.37
C PRO A 97 0.33 -32.76 -8.18
N GLU A 98 -0.07 -33.99 -8.46
CA GLU A 98 -1.38 -34.54 -8.16
C GLU A 98 -1.60 -34.51 -6.64
N ALA A 99 -2.38 -33.54 -6.17
CA ALA A 99 -2.83 -33.49 -4.79
C ALA A 99 -4.18 -34.21 -4.68
N ASP A 100 -4.12 -35.38 -4.03
CA ASP A 100 -5.23 -36.12 -3.45
C ASP A 100 -6.39 -35.22 -3.00
N ALA A 101 -7.49 -35.28 -3.75
CA ALA A 101 -8.75 -34.66 -3.38
C ALA A 101 -9.45 -35.53 -2.32
N PRO A 102 -9.82 -35.01 -1.14
CA PRO A 102 -10.60 -35.76 -0.18
C PRO A 102 -12.03 -36.01 -0.70
N GLU A 103 -12.48 -37.26 -0.56
CA GLU A 103 -13.82 -37.74 -0.87
C GLU A 103 -14.91 -36.83 -0.25
N MET A 104 -15.75 -36.29 -1.12
CA MET A 104 -17.00 -35.62 -0.79
C MET A 104 -18.05 -36.68 -0.36
N PRO A 105 -18.58 -36.62 0.87
CA PRO A 105 -19.67 -37.51 1.26
C PRO A 105 -20.95 -37.22 0.48
N SER A 106 -21.61 -38.32 0.14
CA SER A 106 -22.76 -38.47 -0.74
C SER A 106 -23.99 -37.68 -0.29
N ARG A 107 -24.70 -37.19 -1.32
CA ARG A 107 -26.00 -36.50 -1.29
C ARG A 107 -27.01 -37.24 -0.39
N GLY A 108 -27.18 -36.73 0.83
CA GLY A 108 -28.44 -36.86 1.55
C GLY A 108 -29.47 -35.98 0.88
N GLU A 109 -30.56 -36.58 0.41
CA GLU A 109 -31.67 -35.92 -0.25
C GLU A 109 -32.29 -34.88 0.69
N ILE A 110 -32.11 -33.60 0.37
CA ILE A 110 -32.81 -32.51 1.06
C ILE A 110 -34.22 -32.45 0.45
N PRO A 111 -35.29 -32.76 1.21
CA PRO A 111 -36.64 -32.67 0.69
C PRO A 111 -36.97 -31.22 0.37
N CYS A 112 -37.38 -30.98 -0.88
CA CYS A 112 -37.84 -29.70 -1.41
C CYS A 112 -39.05 -29.21 -0.61
N ARG A 113 -38.79 -28.47 0.47
CA ARG A 113 -39.83 -27.78 1.24
C ARG A 113 -40.23 -26.51 0.49
N ASN A 114 -41.36 -26.62 -0.19
CA ASN A 114 -42.37 -25.59 -0.48
C ASN A 114 -41.85 -24.19 -0.83
N LEU A 115 -41.89 -23.88 -2.13
CA LEU A 115 -42.18 -22.53 -2.62
C LEU A 115 -43.50 -22.07 -1.99
N VAL A 116 -43.42 -21.31 -0.91
CA VAL A 116 -44.46 -20.36 -0.55
C VAL A 116 -43.85 -18.98 -0.70
N GLU A 117 -44.42 -18.22 -1.63
CA GLU A 117 -44.20 -16.80 -1.88
C GLU A 117 -44.36 -16.00 -0.58
N ALA A 118 -43.28 -15.91 0.19
CA ALA A 118 -43.12 -14.87 1.18
C ALA A 118 -42.42 -13.72 0.48
N SER A 119 -43.17 -12.65 0.26
CA SER A 119 -42.67 -11.31 -0.04
C SER A 119 -41.52 -10.97 0.93
N SER A 120 -40.30 -11.24 0.48
CA SER A 120 -39.07 -10.80 1.11
C SER A 120 -39.07 -9.29 1.01
N ARG A 121 -39.59 -8.62 2.04
CA ARG A 121 -39.12 -7.29 2.39
C ARG A 121 -37.62 -7.49 2.58
N GLU A 122 -36.85 -7.10 1.56
CA GLU A 122 -35.40 -6.97 1.65
C GLU A 122 -35.15 -6.15 2.91
N ALA A 123 -34.81 -6.87 4.00
CA ALA A 123 -34.35 -6.22 5.19
C ALA A 123 -33.13 -5.44 4.70
N ASP A 124 -33.22 -4.12 4.79
CA ASP A 124 -32.13 -3.18 4.57
C ASP A 124 -31.02 -3.61 5.54
N VAL A 125 -30.24 -4.62 5.14
CA VAL A 125 -29.10 -5.09 5.91
C VAL A 125 -28.10 -3.96 5.73
N PRO A 126 -27.81 -3.18 6.77
CA PRO A 126 -26.94 -2.03 6.63
C PRO A 126 -25.64 -2.53 6.02
N GLU A 127 -25.36 -2.07 4.81
CA GLU A 127 -24.21 -2.49 4.01
C GLU A 127 -22.97 -2.28 4.88
N MET A 128 -22.34 -3.40 5.28
CA MET A 128 -21.28 -3.32 6.28
C MET A 128 -20.16 -2.42 5.76
N PRO A 129 -19.76 -1.40 6.53
CA PRO A 129 -18.73 -0.47 6.10
C PRO A 129 -17.44 -1.25 5.85
N SER A 130 -16.70 -0.86 4.80
CA SER A 130 -15.44 -1.50 4.49
C SER A 130 -14.47 -1.41 5.67
N GLN A 131 -13.55 -2.37 5.79
CA GLN A 131 -12.52 -2.35 6.84
C GLN A 131 -11.72 -1.04 6.86
N GLY A 132 -11.51 -0.41 5.71
CA GLY A 132 -10.85 0.90 5.62
C GLY A 132 -11.65 2.08 6.16
N SER A 133 -12.95 1.91 6.42
CA SER A 133 -13.83 2.93 6.98
C SER A 133 -13.77 3.01 8.51
N LEU A 134 -13.08 2.06 9.17
CA LEU A 134 -12.81 2.12 10.61
C LEU A 134 -12.01 3.40 10.95
N GLY A 135 -12.59 4.27 11.78
CA GLY A 135 -12.00 5.55 12.17
C GLY A 135 -12.54 6.79 11.44
N HIS A 136 -13.53 6.66 10.55
CA HIS A 136 -14.16 7.82 9.91
C HIS A 136 -14.91 8.66 10.97
N PRO A 137 -14.86 10.01 10.92
CA PRO A 137 -14.29 10.88 9.87
C PRO A 137 -12.82 11.29 10.06
N GLY A 138 -12.19 11.03 11.21
CA GLY A 138 -10.90 11.64 11.56
C GLY A 138 -9.66 10.78 11.29
N THR A 139 -9.78 9.45 11.36
CA THR A 139 -8.64 8.51 11.36
C THR A 139 -8.85 7.32 10.43
N CYS A 140 -9.84 7.35 9.53
CA CYS A 140 -10.01 6.29 8.55
C CYS A 140 -8.87 6.27 7.53
N ARG A 141 -8.80 5.18 6.77
CA ARG A 141 -7.86 5.07 5.66
C ARG A 141 -8.28 5.99 4.51
N ARG A 142 -7.38 6.13 3.53
CA ARG A 142 -7.61 6.90 2.31
C ARG A 142 -8.93 6.45 1.61
N PRO A 143 -9.70 7.38 1.00
CA PRO A 143 -10.90 7.04 0.23
C PRO A 143 -10.63 6.03 -0.89
N CYS A 144 -11.56 5.09 -1.07
CA CYS A 144 -11.54 4.11 -2.14
C CYS A 144 -11.81 4.79 -3.49
N VAL A 145 -10.86 4.71 -4.41
CA VAL A 145 -10.97 5.32 -5.74
C VAL A 145 -12.10 4.69 -6.57
N HIS A 146 -12.40 3.40 -6.37
CA HIS A 146 -13.48 2.72 -7.09
C HIS A 146 -14.86 3.20 -6.63
N ILE A 147 -15.11 3.29 -5.31
CA ILE A 147 -16.33 3.91 -4.80
C ILE A 147 -16.44 5.37 -5.25
N ALA A 148 -15.36 6.14 -5.14
CA ALA A 148 -15.40 7.57 -5.47
C ALA A 148 -15.64 7.84 -6.97
N LYS A 149 -15.18 6.97 -7.88
CA LYS A 149 -15.32 7.16 -9.34
C LYS A 149 -16.50 6.40 -9.95
N ALA A 150 -16.69 5.15 -9.55
CA ALA A 150 -17.65 4.24 -10.16
C ALA A 150 -18.89 3.99 -9.30
N GLY A 151 -18.88 4.39 -8.03
CA GLY A 151 -19.96 4.12 -7.07
C GLY A 151 -20.00 2.69 -6.54
N TRP A 152 -19.15 1.79 -7.04
CA TRP A 152 -19.06 0.41 -6.58
C TRP A 152 -17.60 -0.05 -6.46
N CYS A 153 -17.33 -0.99 -5.55
CA CYS A 153 -16.00 -1.55 -5.36
C CYS A 153 -16.05 -3.09 -5.44
N PRO A 154 -15.21 -3.73 -6.27
CA PRO A 154 -15.20 -5.19 -6.42
C PRO A 154 -14.80 -5.94 -5.15
N ARG A 155 -14.17 -5.26 -4.17
CA ARG A 155 -13.77 -5.86 -2.89
C ARG A 155 -14.85 -5.79 -1.80
N GLY A 156 -15.92 -5.01 -2.02
CA GLY A 156 -17.01 -4.85 -1.04
C GLY A 156 -16.49 -4.50 0.37
N ALA A 157 -16.99 -5.21 1.39
CA ALA A 157 -16.62 -5.01 2.79
C ALA A 157 -15.15 -5.33 3.11
N ALA A 158 -14.48 -6.17 2.31
CA ALA A 158 -13.07 -6.52 2.49
C ALA A 158 -12.11 -5.46 1.92
N CYS A 159 -12.61 -4.32 1.46
CA CYS A 159 -11.78 -3.25 0.96
C CYS A 159 -11.01 -2.54 2.09
N ASP A 160 -9.68 -2.48 1.95
CA ASP A 160 -8.79 -1.74 2.85
C ASP A 160 -8.95 -0.21 2.80
N PHE A 161 -9.74 0.33 1.89
CA PHE A 161 -9.95 1.76 1.72
C PHE A 161 -11.33 2.20 2.19
N CYS A 162 -11.46 3.45 2.60
CA CYS A 162 -12.71 3.98 3.12
C CYS A 162 -13.76 4.09 2.00
N HIS A 163 -14.96 3.54 2.25
CA HIS A 163 -16.11 3.63 1.35
C HIS A 163 -17.06 4.78 1.72
N LEU A 164 -16.87 5.40 2.89
CA LEU A 164 -17.71 6.50 3.35
C LEU A 164 -17.43 7.79 2.57
N PRO A 165 -18.44 8.68 2.44
CA PRO A 165 -18.29 9.95 1.73
C PRO A 165 -17.23 10.81 2.42
N HIS A 166 -16.19 11.13 1.67
CA HIS A 166 -15.20 12.10 2.08
C HIS A 166 -15.52 13.45 1.45
N ALA A 167 -15.56 14.50 2.28
CA ALA A 167 -15.49 15.86 1.77
C ALA A 167 -14.16 15.96 1.01
N HIS A 168 -14.24 15.94 -0.33
CA HIS A 168 -13.11 16.24 -1.18
C HIS A 168 -12.77 17.71 -0.95
N GLU A 169 -12.04 18.00 0.12
CA GLU A 169 -11.24 19.20 0.18
C GLU A 169 -10.17 18.99 -0.89
N ARG A 170 -10.50 19.36 -2.13
CA ARG A 170 -9.55 19.50 -3.22
C ARG A 170 -8.63 20.66 -2.88
N LYS A 171 -7.85 20.55 -1.81
CA LYS A 171 -6.63 21.33 -1.65
C LYS A 171 -5.56 20.63 -2.47
N TRP A 172 -5.80 20.61 -3.78
CA TRP A 172 -4.76 20.44 -4.77
C TRP A 172 -3.81 21.62 -4.54
N ARG A 173 -2.79 21.42 -3.70
CA ARG A 173 -1.59 22.25 -3.74
C ARG A 173 -0.87 21.83 -5.03
N GLY A 174 -1.36 22.35 -6.16
CA GLY A 174 -0.57 22.42 -7.36
C GLY A 174 0.73 23.10 -6.97
N GLY A 175 1.84 22.38 -7.12
CA GLY A 175 3.17 22.91 -6.92
C GLY A 175 3.33 24.11 -7.84
N THR A 176 3.38 25.30 -7.23
CA THR A 176 4.04 26.47 -7.77
C THR A 176 5.54 26.28 -7.69
#